data_AF-J4VWN6-F1
#
_entry.id   AF-J4VWN6-F1
#
_cell.length_a   1.000
_cell.length_b   1.000
_cell.length_c   1.000
_cell.angle_alpha   90.00
_cell.angle_beta   90.00
_cell.angle_gamma   90.00
#
_symmetry.space_group_name_H-M   'P 1'
#
loop_
_entity.id
_entity.type
_entity.pdbx_description
1 polymer ?
#
loop_
_entity_poly.entity_id
_entity_poly.type
_entity_poly.pdbx_seq_one_letter_code
_entity_poly.pdbx_strand_id
1 'polypeptide(L)'
;MAAQVEPLPQLKLAAGPSPITAEQRYWRTFKNQLLLPSPTNYPVTHISCGSGGDTFAVTTGTRVQIYSTRTRKLLKTITRFGDVARSGDIRRDGKVLVAGDDTGKVQVFDVNSRAILRTWTQHKQPVWATHWSPTEMTALLSASDDKTVRLWDLPSAEPVATFAGHADYVRCARFLPGTTAKMMISGSYDATVKLWDPRVGSGVAAMTFKHAAPVEDVLSLPGGTTVLAAADSCVSVLDLVAARPLRLISNHQKTVTSLSLASDGRRVVTGGLEGHVKVFETTGWNVVNSVKYSSPILAVQVIPSPTSDSDSAPATDRHLAVGMQSGVLSLRTRLTGPEAHREREREREMEALVAGRGDALDAKKQKRKRRAAAQHRLDLVGEGADVVIAAHDPSRGGSNSRKKERPWQADLRHARYAAALDRVVDRTAPDYAPLSALSLLLALRHRGSVRDALERRDEQAVLPILKWVCAHVCDPRYVSVCVEVGMHLLDMYAEYADASAELADGFKTLHRRVRAEVDRAQVASQTGGMLDSLILGCV
;
A
#
# COMPACT_ATOMS: atom_id res chain seq x y z
N MET A 1 -6.07 26.95 39.83
CA MET A 1 -5.44 25.88 39.02
C MET A 1 -4.64 26.55 37.91
N ALA A 2 -3.34 26.26 37.77
CA ALA A 2 -2.55 26.82 36.67
C ALA A 2 -2.91 26.09 35.37
N ALA A 3 -3.33 26.83 34.34
CA ALA A 3 -3.59 26.25 33.03
C ALA A 3 -2.29 25.67 32.45
N GLN A 4 -2.37 24.48 31.85
CA GLN A 4 -1.21 23.87 31.22
C GLN A 4 -0.85 24.66 29.95
N VAL A 5 0.45 24.93 29.78
CA VAL A 5 0.93 25.57 28.57
C VAL A 5 0.90 24.56 27.42
N GLU A 6 -0.06 24.73 26.52
CA GLU A 6 -0.18 23.93 25.31
C GLU A 6 0.27 24.72 24.07
N PRO A 7 0.95 24.07 23.11
CA PRO A 7 1.27 24.70 21.84
C PRO A 7 -0.01 25.01 21.06
N LEU A 8 0.05 26.04 20.20
CA LEU A 8 -1.07 26.40 19.34
C LEU A 8 -1.54 25.18 18.53
N PRO A 9 -2.82 24.76 18.61
CA PRO A 9 -3.34 23.67 17.81
C PRO A 9 -3.32 24.05 16.33
N GLN A 10 -2.92 23.11 15.48
CA GLN A 10 -2.97 23.34 14.03
C GLN A 10 -4.42 23.36 13.54
N LEU A 11 -4.72 24.29 12.63
CA LEU A 11 -6.03 24.41 12.01
C LEU A 11 -6.36 23.13 11.23
N LYS A 12 -7.55 22.56 11.47
CA LYS A 12 -8.10 21.47 10.66
C LYS A 12 -8.87 22.08 9.50
N LEU A 13 -8.23 22.17 8.33
CA LEU A 13 -8.90 22.62 7.12
C LEU A 13 -10.00 21.63 6.69
N ALA A 14 -11.09 22.15 6.15
CA ALA A 14 -12.12 21.34 5.52
C ALA A 14 -11.51 20.48 4.40
N ALA A 15 -11.86 19.20 4.33
CA ALA A 15 -11.42 18.35 3.24
C ALA A 15 -12.20 18.69 1.96
N GLY A 16 -11.59 18.46 0.79
CA GLY A 16 -12.33 18.50 -0.48
C GLY A 16 -13.29 17.32 -0.61
N PRO A 17 -14.14 17.28 -1.66
CA PRO A 17 -15.14 16.23 -1.87
C PRO A 17 -14.55 14.83 -2.03
N SER A 18 -13.30 14.72 -2.47
CA SER A 18 -12.56 13.45 -2.60
C SER A 18 -11.32 13.44 -1.68
N PRO A 19 -11.49 13.24 -0.36
CA PRO A 19 -10.36 13.17 0.56
C PRO A 19 -9.54 11.91 0.30
N ILE A 20 -8.22 12.01 0.48
CA ILE A 20 -7.37 10.82 0.46
C ILE A 20 -7.74 9.95 1.66
N THR A 21 -8.33 8.78 1.37
CA THR A 21 -8.80 7.83 2.39
C THR A 21 -7.63 7.20 3.14
N ALA A 22 -7.89 6.66 4.34
CA ALA A 22 -6.86 5.97 5.12
C ALA A 22 -6.23 4.80 4.33
N GLU A 23 -7.05 4.10 3.55
CA GLU A 23 -6.61 3.01 2.69
C GLU A 23 -5.75 3.48 1.52
N GLN A 24 -6.11 4.58 0.85
CA GLN A 24 -5.24 5.16 -0.17
C GLN A 24 -3.89 5.56 0.41
N ARG A 25 -3.84 6.07 1.65
CA ARG A 25 -2.57 6.34 2.35
C ARG A 25 -1.82 5.04 2.64
N TYR A 26 -2.53 4.00 3.09
CA TYR A 26 -1.96 2.67 3.33
C TYR A 26 -1.27 2.14 2.08
N TRP A 27 -1.96 2.09 0.94
CA TRP A 27 -1.38 1.58 -0.31
C TRP A 27 -0.31 2.51 -0.90
N ARG A 28 -0.35 3.82 -0.61
CA ARG A 28 0.74 4.76 -0.93
C ARG A 28 1.97 4.59 -0.05
N THR A 29 1.90 3.85 1.07
CA THR A 29 3.08 3.55 1.88
C THR A 29 4.00 2.49 1.26
N PHE A 30 3.53 1.77 0.24
CA PHE A 30 4.34 0.87 -0.59
C PHE A 30 5.25 1.67 -1.55
N LYS A 31 6.19 2.44 -0.98
CA LYS A 31 7.03 3.40 -1.71
C LYS A 31 8.30 2.80 -2.29
N ASN A 32 8.90 1.83 -1.59
CA ASN A 32 10.20 1.27 -1.98
C ASN A 32 9.99 0.27 -3.11
N GLN A 33 9.90 0.78 -4.34
CA GLN A 33 9.73 0.00 -5.55
C GLN A 33 11.08 -0.48 -6.07
N LEU A 34 11.26 -1.79 -6.07
CA LEU A 34 12.38 -2.48 -6.70
C LEU A 34 11.91 -3.09 -8.01
N LEU A 35 12.56 -2.73 -9.11
CA LEU A 35 12.32 -3.33 -10.42
C LEU A 35 13.40 -4.38 -10.68
N LEU A 36 12.98 -5.63 -10.78
CA LEU A 36 13.84 -6.78 -11.03
C LEU A 36 13.56 -7.29 -12.45
N PRO A 37 14.43 -7.00 -13.43
CA PRO A 37 14.28 -7.57 -14.76
C PRO A 37 14.57 -9.08 -14.72
N SER A 38 13.78 -9.86 -15.46
CA SER A 38 14.11 -11.26 -15.70
C SER A 38 15.35 -11.34 -16.62
N PRO A 39 16.28 -12.29 -16.39
CA PRO A 39 17.53 -12.38 -17.15
C PRO A 39 17.36 -12.54 -18.67
N THR A 40 16.21 -13.05 -19.12
CA THR A 40 15.94 -13.40 -20.52
C THR A 40 14.75 -12.62 -21.10
N ASN A 41 14.26 -11.57 -20.41
CA ASN A 41 13.06 -10.81 -20.78
C ASN A 41 11.80 -11.65 -21.03
N TYR A 42 11.74 -12.85 -20.45
CA TYR A 42 10.52 -13.66 -20.52
C TYR A 42 9.44 -13.06 -19.62
N PRO A 43 8.17 -13.13 -20.03
CA PRO A 43 7.07 -12.68 -19.20
C PRO A 43 7.05 -13.42 -17.87
N VAL A 44 6.68 -12.71 -16.80
CA VAL A 44 6.47 -13.31 -15.48
C VAL A 44 5.09 -13.95 -15.48
N THR A 45 5.03 -15.29 -15.46
CA THR A 45 3.77 -16.04 -15.62
C THR A 45 3.02 -16.23 -14.31
N HIS A 46 3.73 -16.54 -13.23
CA HIS A 46 3.12 -16.85 -11.93
C HIS A 46 4.03 -16.41 -10.78
N ILE A 47 3.42 -15.92 -9.69
CA ILE A 47 4.10 -15.55 -8.45
C ILE A 47 3.40 -16.28 -7.30
N SER A 48 4.15 -17.00 -6.48
CA SER A 48 3.64 -17.68 -5.30
C SER A 48 4.46 -17.35 -4.06
N CYS A 49 3.82 -17.43 -2.90
CA CYS A 49 4.48 -17.31 -1.61
C CYS A 49 4.15 -18.51 -0.74
N GLY A 50 5.16 -19.13 -0.14
CA GLY A 50 4.94 -20.14 0.90
C GLY A 50 4.46 -19.45 2.19
N SER A 51 3.57 -20.11 2.95
CA SER A 51 3.07 -19.52 4.21
C SER A 51 4.17 -19.28 5.26
N GLY A 52 5.32 -19.96 5.14
CA GLY A 52 6.52 -19.74 5.96
C GLY A 52 7.20 -18.38 5.77
N GLY A 53 6.70 -17.51 4.88
CA GLY A 53 6.96 -16.06 4.86
C GLY A 53 8.38 -15.59 4.54
N ASP A 54 9.38 -16.48 4.45
CA ASP A 54 10.78 -16.08 4.22
C ASP A 54 11.17 -16.06 2.73
N THR A 55 10.48 -16.85 1.90
CA THR A 55 10.74 -16.97 0.47
C THR A 55 9.47 -16.88 -0.36
N PHE A 56 9.63 -16.42 -1.60
CA PHE A 56 8.58 -16.42 -2.62
C PHE A 56 9.16 -16.86 -3.96
N ALA A 57 8.38 -17.56 -4.76
CA ALA A 57 8.78 -18.02 -6.09
C ALA A 57 8.14 -17.15 -7.17
N VAL A 58 8.92 -16.92 -8.22
CA VAL A 58 8.53 -16.17 -9.41
C VAL A 58 8.90 -17.05 -10.60
N THR A 59 7.91 -17.35 -11.43
CA THR A 59 8.10 -18.20 -12.61
C THR A 59 8.24 -17.32 -13.84
N THR A 60 9.33 -17.54 -14.59
CA THR A 60 9.69 -16.76 -15.78
C THR A 60 10.21 -17.70 -16.87
N GLY A 61 9.43 -17.89 -17.94
CA GLY A 61 9.84 -18.74 -19.06
C GLY A 61 10.24 -20.14 -18.60
N THR A 62 11.44 -20.59 -18.96
CA THR A 62 11.97 -21.94 -18.63
C THR A 62 12.56 -22.06 -17.22
N ARG A 63 12.28 -21.10 -16.33
CA ARG A 63 12.96 -21.02 -15.02
C ARG A 63 12.00 -20.62 -13.91
N VAL A 64 12.27 -21.12 -12.72
CA VAL A 64 11.64 -20.67 -11.48
C VAL A 64 12.70 -20.01 -10.60
N GLN A 65 12.48 -18.75 -10.24
CA GLN A 65 13.36 -17.94 -9.42
C GLN A 65 12.79 -17.79 -8.02
N ILE A 66 13.60 -18.09 -7.01
CA ILE A 66 13.21 -18.01 -5.61
C ILE A 66 13.89 -16.79 -5.01
N TYR A 67 13.08 -15.90 -4.45
CA TYR A 67 13.51 -14.64 -3.83
C TYR A 67 13.30 -14.70 -2.32
N SER A 68 14.15 -13.97 -1.59
CA SER A 68 13.96 -13.73 -0.16
C SER A 68 12.97 -12.59 0.05
N THR A 69 11.97 -12.76 0.92
CA THR A 69 11.06 -11.68 1.30
C THR A 69 11.77 -10.60 2.11
N ARG A 70 12.77 -10.97 2.93
CA ARG A 70 13.48 -10.00 3.78
C ARG A 70 14.45 -9.12 2.98
N THR A 71 15.29 -9.73 2.15
CA THR A 71 16.36 -9.01 1.43
C THR A 71 15.95 -8.57 0.02
N ARG A 72 14.87 -9.14 -0.53
CA ARG A 72 14.39 -8.91 -1.90
C ARG A 72 15.41 -9.33 -2.98
N LYS A 73 16.42 -10.12 -2.59
CA LYS A 73 17.44 -10.64 -3.48
C LYS A 73 17.03 -12.02 -3.99
N LEU A 74 17.50 -12.32 -5.20
CA LEU A 74 17.43 -13.66 -5.76
C LEU A 74 18.27 -14.60 -4.90
N LEU A 75 17.65 -15.65 -4.37
CA LEU A 75 18.35 -16.69 -3.63
C LEU A 75 18.80 -17.79 -4.58
N LYS A 76 17.88 -18.31 -5.39
CA LYS A 76 18.11 -19.49 -6.22
C LYS A 76 17.33 -19.41 -7.53
N THR A 77 17.85 -20.08 -8.55
CA THR A 77 17.18 -20.27 -9.84
C THR A 77 17.15 -21.77 -10.15
N ILE A 78 15.99 -22.28 -10.55
CA ILE A 78 15.76 -23.66 -10.96
C ILE A 78 15.52 -23.65 -12.48
N THR A 79 16.31 -24.41 -13.23
CA THR A 79 16.30 -24.46 -14.71
C THR A 79 16.24 -25.89 -15.25
N ARG A 80 15.65 -26.82 -14.49
CA ARG A 80 15.63 -28.25 -14.82
C ARG A 80 14.42 -28.67 -15.69
N PHE A 81 13.65 -27.69 -16.15
CA PHE A 81 12.47 -27.88 -16.97
C PHE A 81 12.88 -28.21 -18.41
N GLY A 82 12.11 -29.09 -19.06
CA GLY A 82 12.31 -29.40 -20.48
C GLY A 82 11.87 -28.25 -21.40
N ASP A 83 10.91 -27.45 -20.95
CA ASP A 83 10.33 -26.33 -21.67
C ASP A 83 9.91 -25.21 -20.69
N VAL A 84 9.01 -24.30 -21.11
CA VAL A 84 8.47 -23.20 -20.31
C VAL A 84 7.77 -23.75 -19.05
N ALA A 85 8.18 -23.26 -17.89
CA ALA A 85 7.47 -23.46 -16.64
C ALA A 85 6.31 -22.46 -16.56
N ARG A 86 5.09 -22.94 -16.34
CA ARG A 86 3.88 -22.09 -16.27
C ARG A 86 3.62 -21.63 -14.85
N SER A 87 3.65 -22.57 -13.91
CA SER A 87 3.45 -22.35 -12.49
C SER A 87 4.65 -22.77 -11.67
N GLY A 88 4.82 -22.10 -10.53
CA GLY A 88 5.76 -22.48 -9.50
C GLY A 88 5.13 -22.13 -8.16
N ASP A 89 4.90 -23.13 -7.33
CA ASP A 89 4.26 -22.99 -6.01
C ASP A 89 5.13 -23.59 -4.90
N ILE A 90 5.43 -22.76 -3.89
CA ILE A 90 6.24 -23.16 -2.75
C ILE A 90 5.31 -23.73 -1.68
N ARG A 91 5.63 -24.91 -1.18
CA ARG A 91 4.91 -25.54 -0.08
C ARG A 91 4.99 -24.65 1.18
N ARG A 92 3.97 -24.72 2.04
CA ARG A 92 3.89 -23.92 3.27
C ARG A 92 5.12 -23.97 4.19
N ASP A 93 5.91 -25.05 4.16
CA ASP A 93 7.15 -25.19 4.93
C ASP A 93 8.36 -24.47 4.33
N GLY A 94 8.23 -23.95 3.11
CA GLY A 94 9.29 -23.23 2.39
C GLY A 94 10.40 -24.11 1.81
N LYS A 95 10.32 -25.44 1.97
CA LYS A 95 11.40 -26.36 1.58
C LYS A 95 11.16 -27.05 0.24
N VAL A 96 9.90 -27.23 -0.15
CA VAL A 96 9.54 -27.96 -1.36
C VAL A 96 8.84 -27.02 -2.34
N LEU A 97 9.17 -27.14 -3.63
CA LEU A 97 8.55 -26.38 -4.71
C LEU A 97 7.95 -27.35 -5.73
N VAL A 98 6.73 -27.08 -6.19
CA VAL A 98 6.13 -27.77 -7.33
C VAL A 98 6.08 -26.82 -8.51
N ALA A 99 6.34 -27.33 -9.71
CA ALA A 99 6.20 -26.57 -10.94
C ALA A 99 5.68 -27.46 -12.08
N GLY A 100 4.77 -26.88 -12.87
CA GLY A 100 4.25 -27.48 -14.10
C GLY A 100 4.96 -26.92 -15.32
N ASP A 101 5.30 -27.78 -16.28
CA ASP A 101 5.90 -27.38 -17.55
C ASP A 101 4.94 -27.52 -18.74
N ASP A 102 5.32 -26.93 -19.88
CA ASP A 102 4.59 -26.99 -21.14
C ASP A 102 4.58 -28.40 -21.75
N THR A 103 5.53 -29.26 -21.37
CA THR A 103 5.57 -30.66 -21.83
C THR A 103 4.53 -31.55 -21.13
N GLY A 104 3.84 -31.02 -20.12
CA GLY A 104 2.87 -31.74 -19.31
C GLY A 104 3.46 -32.45 -18.10
N LYS A 105 4.75 -32.25 -17.80
CA LYS A 105 5.36 -32.82 -16.60
C LYS A 105 5.11 -31.91 -15.42
N VAL A 106 4.80 -32.53 -14.28
CA VAL A 106 4.76 -31.86 -12.98
C VAL A 106 5.98 -32.32 -12.20
N GLN A 107 6.85 -31.39 -11.85
CA GLN A 107 8.10 -31.67 -11.15
C GLN A 107 8.09 -31.04 -9.77
N VAL A 108 8.50 -31.84 -8.77
CA VAL A 108 8.68 -31.41 -7.39
C VAL A 108 10.16 -31.34 -7.08
N PHE A 109 10.59 -30.21 -6.55
CA PHE A 109 11.96 -29.91 -6.22
C PHE A 109 12.13 -29.67 -4.73
N ASP A 110 13.26 -30.09 -4.19
CA ASP A 110 13.76 -29.52 -2.95
C ASP A 110 14.39 -28.14 -3.23
N VAL A 111 13.89 -27.10 -2.57
CA VAL A 111 14.37 -25.72 -2.65
C VAL A 111 15.82 -25.62 -2.14
N ASN A 112 16.22 -26.47 -1.20
CA ASN A 112 17.56 -26.45 -0.65
C ASN A 112 18.58 -27.04 -1.64
N SER A 113 18.37 -28.29 -2.01
CA SER A 113 19.31 -29.07 -2.83
C SER A 113 19.16 -28.83 -4.34
N ARG A 114 18.04 -28.23 -4.79
CA ARG A 114 17.62 -28.14 -6.21
C ARG A 114 17.46 -29.51 -6.88
N ALA A 115 17.38 -30.57 -6.08
CA ALA A 115 17.18 -31.92 -6.55
C ALA A 115 15.71 -32.13 -6.91
N ILE A 116 15.48 -32.91 -7.95
CA ILE A 116 14.14 -33.37 -8.30
C ILE A 116 13.79 -34.47 -7.29
N LEU A 117 12.74 -34.25 -6.50
CA LEU A 117 12.19 -35.24 -5.59
C LEU A 117 11.27 -36.20 -6.34
N ARG A 118 10.43 -35.65 -7.22
CA ARG A 118 9.46 -36.42 -7.98
C ARG A 118 9.14 -35.76 -9.32
N THR A 119 8.83 -36.59 -10.31
CA THR A 119 8.32 -36.17 -11.62
C THR A 119 7.11 -37.01 -11.97
N TRP A 120 6.01 -36.35 -12.32
CA TRP A 120 4.80 -36.95 -12.87
C TRP A 120 4.69 -36.60 -14.35
N THR A 121 4.30 -37.57 -15.17
CA THR A 121 4.26 -37.46 -16.64
C THR A 121 2.92 -37.92 -17.22
N GLN A 122 1.87 -38.01 -16.40
CA GLN A 122 0.59 -38.54 -16.84
C GLN A 122 -0.32 -37.50 -17.50
N HIS A 123 -0.01 -36.20 -17.38
CA HIS A 123 -0.63 -35.18 -18.23
C HIS A 123 0.05 -35.21 -19.61
N LYS A 124 -0.76 -35.10 -20.67
CA LYS A 124 -0.29 -35.17 -22.06
C LYS A 124 -0.10 -33.78 -22.70
N GLN A 125 -0.58 -32.74 -22.03
CA GLN A 125 -0.59 -31.35 -22.50
C GLN A 125 -0.07 -30.43 -21.38
N PRO A 126 0.22 -29.15 -21.68
CA PRO A 126 0.74 -28.19 -20.72
C PRO A 126 -0.01 -28.18 -19.38
N VAL A 127 0.73 -28.08 -18.28
CA VAL A 127 0.16 -27.88 -16.94
C VAL A 127 0.31 -26.41 -16.57
N TRP A 128 -0.82 -25.72 -16.41
CA TRP A 128 -0.85 -24.27 -16.20
C TRP A 128 -0.81 -23.84 -14.75
N ALA A 129 -1.56 -24.53 -13.89
CA ALA A 129 -1.64 -24.21 -12.47
C ALA A 129 -1.29 -25.44 -11.64
N THR A 130 -0.45 -25.23 -10.65
CA THR A 130 -0.10 -26.25 -9.65
C THR A 130 -0.14 -25.60 -8.28
N HIS A 131 -0.86 -26.20 -7.33
CA HIS A 131 -0.99 -25.66 -5.99
C HIS A 131 -0.84 -26.73 -4.93
N TRP A 132 -0.18 -26.40 -3.82
CA TRP A 132 -0.17 -27.25 -2.64
C TRP A 132 -1.48 -27.15 -1.86
N SER A 133 -1.85 -28.23 -1.18
CA SER A 133 -2.96 -28.18 -0.23
C SER A 133 -2.62 -27.26 0.95
N PRO A 134 -3.56 -26.41 1.39
CA PRO A 134 -3.35 -25.56 2.57
C PRO A 134 -3.32 -26.38 3.86
N THR A 135 -3.95 -27.56 3.91
CA THR A 135 -4.09 -28.40 5.11
C THR A 135 -3.18 -29.62 5.11
N GLU A 136 -3.04 -30.31 3.97
CA GLU A 136 -2.23 -31.52 3.85
C GLU A 136 -0.85 -31.17 3.26
N MET A 137 0.24 -31.75 3.77
CA MET A 137 1.61 -31.41 3.30
C MET A 137 2.03 -32.17 2.04
N THR A 138 1.31 -33.24 1.70
CA THR A 138 1.68 -34.15 0.61
C THR A 138 0.76 -34.00 -0.59
N ALA A 139 -0.46 -33.50 -0.40
CA ALA A 139 -1.44 -33.31 -1.44
C ALA A 139 -1.15 -32.06 -2.29
N LEU A 140 -1.25 -32.22 -3.61
CA LEU A 140 -1.12 -31.15 -4.60
C LEU A 140 -2.18 -31.26 -5.70
N LEU A 141 -2.50 -30.12 -6.29
CA LEU A 141 -3.44 -29.97 -7.37
C LEU A 141 -2.70 -29.57 -8.63
N SER A 142 -3.06 -30.15 -9.77
CA SER A 142 -2.64 -29.67 -11.09
C SER A 142 -3.85 -29.47 -12.00
N ALA A 143 -3.78 -28.42 -12.82
CA ALA A 143 -4.72 -28.14 -13.90
C ALA A 143 -3.97 -28.04 -15.22
N SER A 144 -4.49 -28.72 -16.23
CA SER A 144 -3.83 -28.87 -17.53
C SER A 144 -4.77 -28.51 -18.69
N ASP A 145 -4.16 -28.18 -19.82
CA ASP A 145 -4.85 -28.02 -21.10
C ASP A 145 -5.48 -29.35 -21.57
N ASP A 146 -5.10 -30.51 -21.02
CA ASP A 146 -5.74 -31.81 -21.30
C ASP A 146 -7.19 -31.93 -20.78
N LYS A 147 -7.76 -30.83 -20.27
CA LYS A 147 -9.13 -30.70 -19.72
C LYS A 147 -9.33 -31.44 -18.41
N THR A 148 -8.25 -31.95 -17.81
CA THR A 148 -8.29 -32.65 -16.53
C THR A 148 -7.69 -31.81 -15.41
N VAL A 149 -8.30 -31.94 -14.25
CA VAL A 149 -7.74 -31.49 -12.98
C VAL A 149 -7.36 -32.73 -12.21
N ARG A 150 -6.14 -32.80 -11.67
CA ARG A 150 -5.67 -33.98 -10.96
C ARG A 150 -5.21 -33.63 -9.55
N LEU A 151 -5.59 -34.50 -8.62
CA LEU A 151 -5.10 -34.49 -7.25
C LEU A 151 -4.00 -35.53 -7.14
N TRP A 152 -2.85 -35.11 -6.63
CA TRP A 152 -1.72 -36.01 -6.40
C TRP A 152 -1.35 -36.04 -4.93
N ASP A 153 -0.73 -37.14 -4.56
CA ASP A 153 -0.10 -37.32 -3.27
C ASP A 153 1.40 -37.56 -3.50
N LEU A 154 2.25 -36.80 -2.82
CA LEU A 154 3.70 -36.81 -3.02
C LEU A 154 4.36 -38.21 -3.00
N PRO A 155 4.03 -39.15 -2.09
CA PRO A 155 4.58 -40.50 -2.12
C PRO A 155 4.06 -41.34 -3.30
N SER A 156 2.85 -41.08 -3.80
CA SER A 156 2.24 -41.86 -4.88
C SER A 156 2.86 -41.55 -6.25
N ALA A 157 3.00 -42.58 -7.08
CA ALA A 157 3.36 -42.42 -8.50
C ALA A 157 2.15 -42.02 -9.35
N GLU A 158 0.97 -42.53 -8.98
CA GLU A 158 -0.30 -42.36 -9.67
C GLU A 158 -1.06 -41.17 -9.08
N PRO A 159 -1.88 -40.46 -9.88
CA PRO A 159 -2.80 -39.45 -9.34
C PRO A 159 -3.84 -40.12 -8.44
N VAL A 160 -4.12 -39.51 -7.28
CA VAL A 160 -5.13 -40.00 -6.33
C VAL A 160 -6.53 -39.89 -6.91
N ALA A 161 -6.80 -38.76 -7.59
CA ALA A 161 -8.07 -38.54 -8.27
C ALA A 161 -7.84 -37.75 -9.56
N THR A 162 -8.61 -38.11 -10.59
CA THR A 162 -8.67 -37.38 -11.85
C THR A 162 -10.09 -36.86 -12.03
N PHE A 163 -10.22 -35.55 -12.23
CA PHE A 163 -11.48 -34.88 -12.48
C PHE A 163 -11.54 -34.49 -13.95
N ALA A 164 -12.30 -35.28 -14.72
CA ALA A 164 -12.59 -35.02 -16.12
C ALA A 164 -14.03 -34.51 -16.23
N GLY A 165 -14.20 -33.32 -16.79
CA GLY A 165 -15.54 -32.75 -17.00
C GLY A 165 -15.55 -31.36 -17.60
N HIS A 166 -14.41 -30.67 -17.69
CA HIS A 166 -14.30 -29.44 -18.49
C HIS A 166 -14.31 -29.75 -19.98
N ALA A 167 -14.88 -28.85 -20.77
CA ALA A 167 -14.97 -29.01 -22.22
C ALA A 167 -13.76 -28.40 -22.96
N ASP A 168 -13.01 -27.51 -22.30
CA ASP A 168 -11.87 -26.79 -22.86
C ASP A 168 -10.72 -26.67 -21.84
N TYR A 169 -9.65 -25.95 -22.19
CA TYR A 169 -8.45 -25.76 -21.40
C TYR A 169 -8.73 -25.31 -19.96
N VAL A 170 -8.07 -25.95 -18.99
CA VAL A 170 -8.19 -25.60 -17.57
C VAL A 170 -6.90 -24.91 -17.13
N ARG A 171 -6.97 -23.59 -16.94
CA ARG A 171 -5.78 -22.76 -16.68
C ARG A 171 -5.61 -22.32 -15.23
N CYS A 172 -6.68 -22.36 -14.44
CA CYS A 172 -6.62 -22.03 -13.03
C CYS A 172 -7.32 -23.10 -12.20
N ALA A 173 -6.72 -23.44 -11.06
CA ALA A 173 -7.34 -24.28 -10.06
C ALA A 173 -6.79 -23.94 -8.67
N ARG A 174 -7.60 -24.06 -7.63
CA ARG A 174 -7.19 -23.73 -6.26
C ARG A 174 -7.94 -24.59 -5.25
N PHE A 175 -7.27 -24.93 -4.15
CA PHE A 175 -7.93 -25.56 -3.01
C PHE A 175 -8.81 -24.56 -2.28
N LEU A 176 -9.93 -25.03 -1.74
CA LEU A 176 -10.68 -24.25 -0.76
C LEU A 176 -9.92 -24.17 0.57
N PRO A 177 -10.02 -23.05 1.31
CA PRO A 177 -9.47 -22.95 2.66
C PRO A 177 -10.46 -23.47 3.72
N GLY A 178 -9.97 -23.75 4.93
CA GLY A 178 -10.79 -24.06 6.10
C GLY A 178 -11.18 -25.54 6.25
N THR A 179 -12.35 -25.80 6.85
CA THR A 179 -12.88 -27.16 7.09
C THR A 179 -13.23 -27.90 5.80
N THR A 180 -13.41 -27.16 4.70
CA THR A 180 -13.70 -27.67 3.35
C THR A 180 -12.44 -27.87 2.50
N ALA A 181 -11.25 -27.93 3.12
CA ALA A 181 -9.98 -27.87 2.40
C ALA A 181 -9.67 -29.01 1.43
N LYS A 182 -10.47 -30.08 1.44
CA LYS A 182 -10.35 -31.17 0.47
C LYS A 182 -11.06 -30.87 -0.85
N MET A 183 -11.97 -29.90 -0.87
CA MET A 183 -12.62 -29.48 -2.11
C MET A 183 -11.72 -28.55 -2.91
N MET A 184 -11.87 -28.62 -4.23
CA MET A 184 -11.04 -27.89 -5.18
C MET A 184 -11.93 -27.15 -6.17
N ILE A 185 -11.47 -26.00 -6.62
CA ILE A 185 -12.17 -25.23 -7.65
C ILE A 185 -11.26 -25.12 -8.86
N SER A 186 -11.83 -25.27 -10.03
CA SER A 186 -11.15 -25.01 -11.30
C SER A 186 -11.95 -24.04 -12.16
N GLY A 187 -11.23 -23.18 -12.86
CA GLY A 187 -11.77 -22.33 -13.91
C GLY A 187 -11.21 -22.75 -15.26
N SER A 188 -12.08 -22.77 -16.26
CA SER A 188 -11.74 -23.19 -17.62
C SER A 188 -12.13 -22.15 -18.65
N TYR A 189 -11.50 -22.27 -19.81
CA TYR A 189 -11.81 -21.50 -21.01
C TYR A 189 -13.16 -21.89 -21.63
N ASP A 190 -13.80 -22.96 -21.16
CA ASP A 190 -15.21 -23.29 -21.46
C ASP A 190 -16.22 -22.32 -20.79
N ALA A 191 -15.73 -21.23 -20.18
CA ALA A 191 -16.47 -20.25 -19.41
C ALA A 191 -17.21 -20.86 -18.22
N THR A 192 -16.68 -21.95 -17.64
CA THR A 192 -17.24 -22.55 -16.42
C THR A 192 -16.24 -22.58 -15.27
N VAL A 193 -16.78 -22.40 -14.07
CA VAL A 193 -16.08 -22.65 -12.80
C VAL A 193 -16.72 -23.86 -12.15
N LYS A 194 -15.92 -24.90 -11.89
CA LYS A 194 -16.38 -26.16 -11.31
C LYS A 194 -15.80 -26.37 -9.92
N LEU A 195 -16.64 -26.81 -9.00
CA LEU A 195 -16.25 -27.28 -7.68
C LEU A 195 -16.19 -28.80 -7.69
N TRP A 196 -15.07 -29.35 -7.23
CA TRP A 196 -14.79 -30.77 -7.15
C TRP A 196 -14.71 -31.21 -5.70
N ASP A 197 -15.46 -32.27 -5.37
CA ASP A 197 -15.30 -32.98 -4.11
C ASP A 197 -14.61 -34.32 -4.41
N PRO A 198 -13.41 -34.59 -3.86
CA PRO A 198 -12.70 -35.85 -4.11
C PRO A 198 -13.44 -37.08 -3.59
N ARG A 199 -14.47 -36.92 -2.75
CA ARG A 199 -15.30 -38.02 -2.23
C ARG A 199 -16.39 -38.45 -3.20
N VAL A 200 -16.83 -37.55 -4.07
CA VAL A 200 -17.98 -37.75 -4.98
C VAL A 200 -17.50 -38.25 -6.34
N GLY A 201 -16.75 -39.37 -6.33
CA GLY A 201 -16.31 -40.08 -7.54
C GLY A 201 -15.45 -39.28 -8.53
N SER A 202 -14.84 -39.99 -9.48
CA SER A 202 -14.08 -39.37 -10.58
C SER A 202 -15.06 -38.88 -11.66
N GLY A 203 -15.16 -37.56 -11.87
CA GLY A 203 -15.77 -36.97 -13.07
C GLY A 203 -17.09 -36.22 -12.90
N VAL A 204 -17.70 -36.19 -11.71
CA VAL A 204 -18.90 -35.38 -11.44
C VAL A 204 -18.51 -34.13 -10.66
N ALA A 205 -18.77 -32.96 -11.24
CA ALA A 205 -18.58 -31.70 -10.53
C ALA A 205 -19.72 -31.52 -9.51
N ALA A 206 -19.37 -31.19 -8.26
CA ALA A 206 -20.35 -30.94 -7.21
C ALA A 206 -21.20 -29.70 -7.51
N MET A 207 -20.57 -28.66 -8.09
CA MET A 207 -21.24 -27.45 -8.55
C MET A 207 -20.58 -26.95 -9.84
N THR A 208 -21.38 -26.35 -10.72
CA THR A 208 -20.89 -25.69 -11.94
C THR A 208 -21.53 -24.31 -12.06
N PHE A 209 -20.69 -23.28 -12.16
CA PHE A 209 -21.11 -21.92 -12.47
C PHE A 209 -20.72 -21.62 -13.91
N LYS A 210 -21.65 -21.04 -14.67
CA LYS A 210 -21.43 -20.63 -16.07
C LYS A 210 -21.27 -19.13 -16.15
N HIS A 211 -20.26 -18.70 -16.88
CA HIS A 211 -19.92 -17.31 -17.16
C HIS A 211 -20.08 -17.02 -18.66
N ALA A 212 -20.06 -15.74 -19.02
CA ALA A 212 -20.16 -15.32 -20.42
C ALA A 212 -18.82 -15.37 -21.17
N ALA A 213 -17.71 -15.37 -20.43
CA ALA A 213 -16.36 -15.28 -20.97
C ALA A 213 -15.42 -16.32 -20.33
N PRO A 214 -14.29 -16.63 -20.97
CA PRO A 214 -13.26 -17.53 -20.43
C PRO A 214 -12.78 -17.06 -19.05
N VAL A 215 -12.55 -18.03 -18.15
CA VAL A 215 -12.08 -17.76 -16.80
C VAL A 215 -10.56 -17.80 -16.78
N GLU A 216 -9.93 -16.69 -16.41
CA GLU A 216 -8.47 -16.56 -16.34
C GLU A 216 -7.91 -16.99 -14.98
N ASP A 217 -8.54 -16.57 -13.88
CA ASP A 217 -8.09 -16.89 -12.53
C ASP A 217 -9.26 -17.09 -11.56
N VAL A 218 -9.02 -17.90 -10.53
CA VAL A 218 -9.98 -18.22 -9.47
C VAL A 218 -9.32 -18.09 -8.10
N LEU A 219 -10.02 -17.39 -7.20
CA LEU A 219 -9.56 -17.16 -5.84
C LEU A 219 -10.68 -17.39 -4.83
N SER A 220 -10.45 -18.27 -3.86
CA SER A 220 -11.33 -18.48 -2.71
C SER A 220 -10.98 -17.51 -1.58
N LEU A 221 -12.00 -16.93 -0.93
CA LEU A 221 -11.80 -16.15 0.28
C LEU A 221 -11.46 -17.06 1.49
N PRO A 222 -10.70 -16.60 2.50
CA PRO A 222 -10.29 -17.44 3.64
C PRO A 222 -11.45 -18.01 4.46
N GLY A 223 -12.61 -17.35 4.45
CA GLY A 223 -13.82 -17.84 5.10
C GLY A 223 -14.42 -19.09 4.44
N GLY A 224 -13.95 -19.50 3.27
CA GLY A 224 -14.38 -20.72 2.57
C GLY A 224 -15.80 -20.67 1.98
N THR A 225 -16.56 -19.60 2.22
CA THR A 225 -17.94 -19.43 1.76
C THR A 225 -18.05 -18.85 0.36
N THR A 226 -17.08 -18.03 -0.03
CA THR A 226 -17.15 -17.19 -1.23
C THR A 226 -15.93 -17.36 -2.12
N VAL A 227 -16.18 -17.29 -3.42
CA VAL A 227 -15.18 -17.50 -4.47
C VAL A 227 -15.27 -16.36 -5.46
N LEU A 228 -14.11 -15.95 -5.95
CA LEU A 228 -13.93 -14.96 -6.98
C LEU A 228 -13.47 -15.66 -8.24
N ALA A 229 -14.16 -15.39 -9.34
CA ALA A 229 -13.74 -15.82 -10.65
C ALA A 229 -13.54 -14.60 -11.52
N ALA A 230 -12.33 -14.46 -12.08
CA ALA A 230 -12.00 -13.45 -13.07
C ALA A 230 -12.37 -13.98 -14.45
N ALA A 231 -13.37 -13.38 -15.07
CA ALA A 231 -13.84 -13.71 -16.41
C ALA A 231 -13.79 -12.44 -17.27
N ASP A 232 -12.86 -12.42 -18.22
CA ASP A 232 -12.54 -11.24 -19.02
C ASP A 232 -12.34 -9.98 -18.16
N SER A 233 -13.03 -8.87 -18.41
CA SER A 233 -12.88 -7.61 -17.68
C SER A 233 -13.60 -7.58 -16.33
N CYS A 234 -14.37 -8.63 -16.02
CA CYS A 234 -15.23 -8.70 -14.86
C CYS A 234 -14.71 -9.70 -13.83
N VAL A 235 -14.95 -9.41 -12.56
CA VAL A 235 -14.76 -10.36 -11.46
C VAL A 235 -16.13 -10.69 -10.87
N SER A 236 -16.53 -11.96 -10.93
CA SER A 236 -17.76 -12.42 -10.31
C SER A 236 -17.50 -12.95 -8.90
N VAL A 237 -18.31 -12.52 -7.94
CA VAL A 237 -18.34 -13.03 -6.56
C VAL A 237 -19.43 -14.10 -6.49
N LEU A 238 -19.03 -15.32 -6.14
CA LEU A 238 -19.88 -16.50 -6.07
C LEU A 238 -20.02 -16.94 -4.61
N ASP A 239 -21.23 -17.30 -4.19
CA ASP A 239 -21.51 -17.93 -2.91
C ASP A 239 -21.63 -19.44 -3.10
N LEU A 240 -20.75 -20.19 -2.43
CA LEU A 240 -20.72 -21.65 -2.51
C LEU A 240 -21.80 -22.31 -1.65
N VAL A 241 -22.23 -21.66 -0.57
CA VAL A 241 -23.21 -22.27 0.35
C VAL A 241 -24.59 -22.25 -0.28
N ALA A 242 -24.96 -21.11 -0.87
CA ALA A 242 -26.24 -20.95 -1.56
C ALA A 242 -26.17 -21.29 -3.07
N ALA A 243 -25.00 -21.70 -3.57
CA ALA A 243 -24.73 -22.00 -4.98
C ALA A 243 -25.25 -20.92 -5.94
N ARG A 244 -25.04 -19.64 -5.61
CA ARG A 244 -25.55 -18.49 -6.38
C ARG A 244 -24.48 -17.43 -6.64
N PRO A 245 -24.53 -16.73 -7.79
CA PRO A 245 -23.73 -15.54 -8.00
C PRO A 245 -24.25 -14.38 -7.13
N LEU A 246 -23.37 -13.71 -6.38
CA LEU A 246 -23.73 -12.58 -5.52
C LEU A 246 -23.61 -11.25 -6.27
N ARG A 247 -22.47 -11.01 -6.93
CA ARG A 247 -22.16 -9.72 -7.54
C ARG A 247 -21.21 -9.87 -8.71
N LEU A 248 -21.40 -9.04 -9.73
CA LEU A 248 -20.47 -8.88 -10.83
C LEU A 248 -19.77 -7.52 -10.70
N ILE A 249 -18.44 -7.52 -10.72
CA ILE A 249 -17.61 -6.32 -10.58
C ILE A 249 -16.94 -6.04 -11.92
N SER A 250 -17.36 -4.99 -12.62
CA SER A 250 -16.73 -4.55 -13.87
C SER A 250 -16.10 -3.17 -13.65
N ASN A 251 -14.77 -3.17 -13.49
CA ASN A 251 -14.00 -1.94 -13.32
C ASN A 251 -12.80 -1.87 -14.25
N HIS A 252 -12.35 -3.00 -14.81
CA HIS A 252 -11.25 -3.05 -15.76
C HIS A 252 -11.76 -2.88 -17.19
N GLN A 253 -10.92 -2.31 -18.06
CA GLN A 253 -11.22 -2.15 -19.48
C GLN A 253 -10.77 -3.37 -20.30
N LYS A 254 -9.74 -4.09 -19.82
CA LYS A 254 -9.22 -5.33 -20.40
C LYS A 254 -9.35 -6.49 -19.42
N THR A 255 -9.02 -7.69 -19.90
CA THR A 255 -9.02 -8.94 -19.12
C THR A 255 -8.28 -8.80 -17.78
N VAL A 256 -8.88 -9.33 -16.72
CA VAL A 256 -8.28 -9.50 -15.40
C VAL A 256 -7.50 -10.81 -15.41
N THR A 257 -6.19 -10.74 -15.22
CA THR A 257 -5.30 -11.90 -15.38
C THR A 257 -5.04 -12.64 -14.08
N SER A 258 -5.06 -11.94 -12.94
CA SER A 258 -4.72 -12.52 -11.65
C SER A 258 -5.44 -11.85 -10.48
N LEU A 259 -5.74 -12.68 -9.49
CA LEU A 259 -6.42 -12.33 -8.25
C LEU A 259 -5.54 -12.73 -7.06
N SER A 260 -5.40 -11.84 -6.08
CA SER A 260 -4.66 -12.12 -4.85
C SER A 260 -5.38 -11.57 -3.62
N LEU A 261 -5.26 -12.26 -2.49
CA LEU A 261 -5.76 -11.78 -1.20
C LEU A 261 -4.75 -10.84 -0.56
N ALA A 262 -5.26 -9.83 0.15
CA ALA A 262 -4.46 -8.91 0.93
C ALA A 262 -5.08 -8.65 2.30
N SER A 263 -4.25 -8.21 3.24
CA SER A 263 -4.67 -7.79 4.58
C SER A 263 -5.52 -8.86 5.28
N ASP A 264 -5.02 -10.09 5.30
CA ASP A 264 -5.68 -11.25 5.93
C ASP A 264 -7.08 -11.54 5.35
N GLY A 265 -7.24 -11.34 4.04
CA GLY A 265 -8.49 -11.63 3.32
C GLY A 265 -9.57 -10.54 3.41
N ARG A 266 -9.27 -9.38 4.02
CA ARG A 266 -10.19 -8.21 4.02
C ARG A 266 -10.17 -7.44 2.70
N ARG A 267 -9.15 -7.68 1.89
CA ARG A 267 -8.92 -6.98 0.62
C ARG A 267 -8.60 -7.98 -0.47
N VAL A 268 -9.04 -7.64 -1.68
CA VAL A 268 -8.75 -8.39 -2.90
C VAL A 268 -8.01 -7.48 -3.85
N VAL A 269 -6.91 -7.97 -4.39
CA VAL A 269 -6.09 -7.28 -5.37
C VAL A 269 -6.29 -7.96 -6.72
N THR A 270 -6.56 -7.16 -7.73
CA THR A 270 -6.83 -7.61 -9.10
C THR A 270 -5.77 -6.99 -10.01
N GLY A 271 -5.19 -7.80 -10.89
CA GLY A 271 -4.28 -7.36 -11.94
C GLY A 271 -4.96 -7.46 -13.30
N GLY A 272 -4.96 -6.38 -14.07
CA GLY A 272 -5.49 -6.37 -15.44
C GLY A 272 -4.41 -6.23 -16.51
N LEU A 273 -4.71 -6.72 -17.71
CA LEU A 273 -3.86 -6.55 -18.91
C LEU A 273 -3.72 -5.07 -19.34
N GLU A 274 -4.58 -4.19 -18.82
CA GLU A 274 -4.45 -2.73 -18.95
C GLU A 274 -3.27 -2.12 -18.17
N GLY A 275 -2.56 -2.93 -17.36
CA GLY A 275 -1.47 -2.46 -16.50
C GLY A 275 -1.96 -1.84 -15.19
N HIS A 276 -3.24 -1.98 -14.84
CA HIS A 276 -3.77 -1.51 -13.57
C HIS A 276 -3.85 -2.64 -12.55
N VAL A 277 -3.40 -2.33 -11.34
CA VAL A 277 -3.74 -3.07 -10.13
C VAL A 277 -4.86 -2.33 -9.41
N LYS A 278 -5.98 -3.00 -9.15
CA LYS A 278 -7.10 -2.43 -8.37
C LYS A 278 -7.30 -3.24 -7.09
N VAL A 279 -7.48 -2.52 -5.99
CA VAL A 279 -7.73 -3.10 -4.67
C VAL A 279 -9.19 -2.90 -4.33
N PHE A 280 -9.86 -3.98 -3.99
CA PHE A 280 -11.26 -4.05 -3.60
C PHE A 280 -11.42 -4.41 -2.13
N GLU A 281 -12.49 -3.89 -1.54
CA GLU A 281 -13.00 -4.32 -0.25
C GLU A 281 -13.88 -5.57 -0.40
N THR A 282 -13.80 -6.53 0.53
CA THR A 282 -14.57 -7.79 0.43
C THR A 282 -16.03 -7.68 0.90
N THR A 283 -16.40 -6.63 1.64
CA THR A 283 -17.79 -6.41 2.09
C THR A 283 -18.59 -5.61 1.06
N GLY A 284 -18.11 -4.41 0.72
CA GLY A 284 -18.75 -3.49 -0.21
C GLY A 284 -18.38 -3.70 -1.69
N TRP A 285 -17.30 -4.42 -2.00
CA TRP A 285 -16.76 -4.57 -3.36
C TRP A 285 -16.48 -3.24 -4.07
N ASN A 286 -16.20 -2.19 -3.28
CA ASN A 286 -15.83 -0.88 -3.78
C ASN A 286 -14.35 -0.82 -4.13
N VAL A 287 -14.00 -0.01 -5.14
CA VAL A 287 -12.60 0.27 -5.48
C VAL A 287 -12.00 1.15 -4.39
N VAL A 288 -11.01 0.62 -3.67
CA VAL A 288 -10.33 1.32 -2.58
C VAL A 288 -9.16 2.14 -3.10
N ASN A 289 -8.34 1.52 -3.95
CA ASN A 289 -7.18 2.15 -4.56
C ASN A 289 -6.89 1.54 -5.93
N SER A 290 -6.23 2.31 -6.80
CA SER A 290 -5.70 1.84 -8.07
C SER A 290 -4.27 2.31 -8.28
N VAL A 291 -3.44 1.42 -8.82
CA VAL A 291 -2.05 1.70 -9.18
C VAL A 291 -1.85 1.29 -10.63
N LYS A 292 -1.31 2.21 -11.44
CA LYS A 292 -0.96 1.96 -12.83
C LYS A 292 0.52 1.59 -12.97
N TYR A 293 0.79 0.56 -13.76
CA TYR A 293 2.11 0.10 -14.19
C TYR A 293 2.31 0.43 -15.68
N SER A 294 3.56 0.43 -16.12
CA SER A 294 3.92 0.79 -17.51
C SER A 294 3.63 -0.31 -18.53
N SER A 295 3.45 -1.54 -18.08
CA SER A 295 3.32 -2.75 -18.91
C SER A 295 2.12 -3.58 -18.47
N PRO A 296 1.48 -4.35 -19.37
CA PRO A 296 0.44 -5.29 -19.01
C PRO A 296 0.87 -6.25 -17.90
N ILE A 297 -0.03 -6.50 -16.97
CA ILE A 297 0.25 -7.34 -15.80
C ILE A 297 -0.26 -8.75 -16.10
N LEU A 298 0.54 -9.75 -15.73
CA LEU A 298 0.17 -11.15 -15.87
C LEU A 298 -0.09 -11.78 -14.50
N ALA A 299 0.79 -11.54 -13.53
CA ALA A 299 0.66 -12.08 -12.18
C ALA A 299 0.74 -10.99 -11.11
N VAL A 300 -0.14 -11.04 -10.12
CA VAL A 300 -0.11 -10.19 -8.93
C VAL A 300 -0.17 -11.08 -7.71
N GLN A 301 0.70 -10.81 -6.74
CA GLN A 301 0.66 -11.47 -5.44
C GLN A 301 1.00 -10.48 -4.32
N VAL A 302 0.20 -10.46 -3.27
CA VAL A 302 0.55 -9.76 -2.02
C VAL A 302 1.24 -10.75 -1.10
N ILE A 303 2.46 -10.40 -0.70
CA ILE A 303 3.30 -11.24 0.15
C ILE A 303 3.14 -10.74 1.60
N PRO A 304 2.61 -11.57 2.50
CA PRO A 304 2.52 -11.22 3.91
C PRO A 304 3.92 -11.15 4.54
N SER A 305 4.05 -10.40 5.63
CA SER A 305 5.27 -10.43 6.43
C SER A 305 5.43 -11.80 7.08
N PRO A 306 6.66 -12.36 7.16
CA PRO A 306 6.92 -13.51 8.01
C PRO A 306 6.53 -13.15 9.45
N THR A 307 5.57 -13.88 10.01
CA THR A 307 5.19 -13.78 11.42
C THR A 307 6.30 -14.40 12.26
N SER A 308 6.93 -13.62 13.13
CA SER A 308 7.81 -14.17 14.16
C SER A 308 6.95 -14.66 15.33
N ASP A 309 6.75 -15.98 15.44
CA ASP A 309 6.37 -16.83 16.60
C ASP A 309 5.61 -16.20 17.81
N SER A 310 4.83 -15.16 17.60
CA SER A 310 4.01 -14.51 18.65
C SER A 310 2.62 -14.22 18.07
N ASP A 311 1.72 -15.16 18.34
CA ASP A 311 0.35 -15.35 17.82
C ASP A 311 -0.66 -14.23 18.15
N SER A 312 -0.33 -12.94 17.97
CA SER A 312 -1.31 -11.88 18.26
C SER A 312 -1.32 -10.67 17.32
N ALA A 313 -0.32 -10.50 16.46
CA ALA A 313 -0.34 -9.43 15.47
C ALA A 313 -0.97 -9.93 14.15
N PRO A 314 -1.99 -9.24 13.60
CA PRO A 314 -2.54 -9.61 12.29
C PRO A 314 -1.41 -9.58 11.25
N ALA A 315 -1.33 -10.63 10.41
CA ALA A 315 -0.34 -10.71 9.36
C ALA A 315 -0.42 -9.46 8.46
N THR A 316 0.61 -8.61 8.54
CA THR A 316 0.64 -7.37 7.75
C THR A 316 1.23 -7.64 6.38
N ASP A 317 0.69 -6.99 5.36
CA ASP A 317 1.23 -7.07 4.01
C ASP A 317 2.62 -6.41 3.95
N ARG A 318 3.63 -7.16 3.49
CA ARG A 318 5.02 -6.68 3.40
C ARG A 318 5.35 -6.20 2.00
N HIS A 319 5.01 -6.99 0.98
CA HIS A 319 5.29 -6.65 -0.41
C HIS A 319 4.08 -6.82 -1.31
N LEU A 320 3.95 -5.91 -2.27
CA LEU A 320 3.11 -6.08 -3.43
C LEU A 320 4.01 -6.45 -4.61
N ALA A 321 3.95 -7.71 -5.04
CA ALA A 321 4.72 -8.24 -6.17
C ALA A 321 3.84 -8.26 -7.42
N VAL A 322 4.32 -7.63 -8.50
CA VAL A 322 3.61 -7.51 -9.77
C VAL A 322 4.54 -7.97 -10.90
N GLY A 323 4.15 -9.04 -11.57
CA GLY A 323 4.81 -9.59 -12.74
C GLY A 323 4.22 -9.02 -14.02
N MET A 324 5.05 -8.37 -14.83
CA MET A 324 4.63 -7.73 -16.08
C MET A 324 4.96 -8.61 -17.29
N GLN A 325 4.22 -8.41 -18.38
CA GLN A 325 4.45 -9.06 -19.68
C GLN A 325 5.84 -8.73 -20.27
N SER A 326 6.37 -7.54 -19.97
CA SER A 326 7.72 -7.13 -20.36
C SER A 326 8.84 -7.92 -19.66
N GLY A 327 8.50 -8.86 -18.77
CA GLY A 327 9.45 -9.67 -18.03
C GLY A 327 10.12 -8.96 -16.87
N VAL A 328 9.58 -7.82 -16.43
CA VAL A 328 10.03 -7.11 -15.24
C VAL A 328 9.10 -7.46 -14.06
N LEU A 329 9.71 -7.81 -12.94
CA LEU A 329 9.04 -7.98 -11.65
C LEU A 329 9.15 -6.67 -10.87
N SER A 330 8.03 -6.04 -10.57
CA SER A 330 7.98 -4.89 -9.66
C SER A 330 7.61 -5.35 -8.26
N LEU A 331 8.52 -5.16 -7.31
CA LEU A 331 8.29 -5.42 -5.90
C LEU A 331 8.18 -4.10 -5.14
N ARG A 332 6.98 -3.76 -4.65
CA ARG A 332 6.78 -2.58 -3.80
C ARG A 332 6.74 -3.03 -2.35
N THR A 333 7.59 -2.43 -1.51
CA THR A 333 7.73 -2.81 -0.11
C THR A 333 7.10 -1.78 0.81
N ARG A 334 6.41 -2.28 1.83
CA ARG A 334 5.94 -1.52 2.99
C ARG A 334 6.63 -2.07 4.24
N LEU A 335 7.32 -1.20 4.96
CA LEU A 335 7.91 -1.53 6.25
C LEU A 335 7.07 -0.89 7.35
N THR A 336 6.74 -1.68 8.37
CA THR A 336 5.86 -1.25 9.46
C THR A 336 6.66 -1.06 10.76
N GLY A 337 6.20 -0.09 11.56
CA GLY A 337 6.64 0.20 12.93
C GLY A 337 8.14 -0.02 13.22
N PRO A 338 8.51 -1.11 13.91
CA PRO A 338 9.89 -1.35 14.35
C PRO A 338 10.85 -1.63 13.20
N GLU A 339 10.40 -2.26 12.11
CA GLU A 339 11.27 -2.52 10.94
C GLU A 339 11.61 -1.22 10.21
N ALA A 340 10.61 -0.34 10.02
CA ALA A 340 10.82 0.98 9.43
C ALA A 340 11.69 1.87 10.33
N HIS A 341 11.55 1.79 11.65
CA HIS A 341 12.44 2.49 12.58
C HIS A 341 13.87 1.98 12.48
N ARG A 342 14.07 0.66 12.45
CA ARG A 342 15.40 0.05 12.28
C ARG A 342 16.04 0.43 10.95
N GLU A 343 15.29 0.48 9.86
CA GLU A 343 15.81 0.93 8.57
C GLU A 343 16.19 2.41 8.60
N ARG A 344 15.33 3.29 9.12
CA ARG A 344 15.66 4.71 9.32
C ARG A 344 16.86 4.92 10.24
N GLU A 345 17.02 4.10 11.26
CA GLU A 345 18.19 4.12 12.13
C GLU A 345 19.45 3.70 11.38
N ARG A 346 19.37 2.67 10.53
CA ARG A 346 20.49 2.24 9.67
C ARG A 346 20.84 3.27 8.61
N GLU A 347 19.85 3.90 7.99
CA GLU A 347 20.07 5.01 7.05
C GLU A 347 20.75 6.18 7.77
N ARG A 348 20.25 6.55 8.96
CA ARG A 348 20.87 7.61 9.77
C ARG A 348 22.29 7.25 10.23
N GLU A 349 22.55 5.97 10.55
CA GLU A 349 23.88 5.46 10.85
C GLU A 349 24.79 5.58 9.63
N MET A 350 24.32 5.13 8.47
CA MET A 350 25.06 5.21 7.21
C MET A 350 25.37 6.66 6.84
N GLU A 351 24.38 7.56 6.91
CA GLU A 351 24.57 9.00 6.69
C GLU A 351 25.58 9.60 7.67
N ALA A 352 25.54 9.20 8.94
CA ALA A 352 26.48 9.69 9.94
C ALA A 352 27.89 9.13 9.75
N LEU A 353 28.03 7.88 9.28
CA LEU A 353 29.32 7.30 8.91
C LEU A 353 29.91 8.02 7.70
N VAL A 354 29.09 8.28 6.66
CA VAL A 354 29.49 9.08 5.49
C VAL A 354 29.88 10.51 5.90
N ALA A 355 29.18 11.10 6.87
CA ALA A 355 29.47 12.44 7.38
C ALA A 355 30.56 12.49 8.48
N GLY A 356 31.25 11.39 8.79
CA GLY A 356 32.32 11.34 9.80
C GLY A 356 31.88 11.59 11.26
N ARG A 357 30.57 11.46 11.56
CA ARG A 357 29.96 11.71 12.89
C ARG A 357 29.49 10.42 13.60
N GLY A 358 30.05 9.27 13.23
CA GLY A 358 29.67 7.95 13.78
C GLY A 358 29.79 7.86 15.30
N ASP A 359 30.98 8.17 15.83
CA ASP A 359 31.30 8.02 17.27
C ASP A 359 30.38 8.85 18.18
N ALA A 360 30.01 10.05 17.73
CA ALA A 360 29.12 10.94 18.48
C ALA A 360 27.69 10.41 18.57
N LEU A 361 27.19 9.76 17.52
CA LEU A 361 25.88 9.10 17.56
C LEU A 361 25.90 7.86 18.45
N ASP A 362 26.99 7.09 18.42
CA ASP A 362 27.12 5.88 19.22
C ASP A 362 27.23 6.19 20.71
N ALA A 363 28.00 7.22 21.09
CA ALA A 363 28.03 7.73 22.45
C ALA A 363 26.63 8.19 22.94
N LYS A 364 25.87 8.88 22.08
CA LYS A 364 24.50 9.33 22.38
C LYS A 364 23.53 8.16 22.53
N LYS A 365 23.65 7.13 21.70
CA LYS A 365 22.85 5.90 21.79
C LYS A 365 23.17 5.12 23.06
N GLN A 366 24.45 4.94 23.39
CA GLN A 366 24.87 4.28 24.63
C GLN A 366 24.33 5.01 25.86
N LYS A 367 24.39 6.35 25.88
CA LYS A 367 23.81 7.17 26.96
C LYS A 367 22.30 6.95 27.08
N ARG A 368 21.57 6.93 25.96
CA ARG A 368 20.12 6.67 25.93
C ARG A 368 19.78 5.25 26.40
N LYS A 369 20.53 4.25 25.95
CA LYS A 369 20.36 2.84 26.35
C LYS A 369 20.61 2.65 27.84
N ARG A 370 21.68 3.24 28.39
CA ARG A 370 21.97 3.24 29.83
C ARG A 370 20.84 3.87 30.64
N ARG A 371 20.31 5.02 30.19
CA ARG A 371 19.18 5.70 30.85
C ARG A 371 17.90 4.86 30.81
N ALA A 372 17.59 4.24 29.67
CA ALA A 372 16.42 3.38 29.52
C ALA A 372 16.52 2.12 30.41
N ALA A 373 17.69 1.49 30.47
CA ALA A 373 17.93 0.34 31.34
C ALA A 373 17.84 0.72 32.83
N ALA A 374 18.30 1.90 33.22
CA ALA A 374 18.13 2.41 34.58
C ALA A 374 16.65 2.68 34.92
N GLN A 375 15.88 3.23 33.97
CA GLN A 375 14.45 3.47 34.15
C GLN A 375 13.66 2.16 34.24
N HIS A 376 13.88 1.20 33.34
CA HIS A 376 13.26 -0.12 33.39
C HIS A 376 13.57 -0.86 34.70
N ARG A 377 14.78 -0.69 35.25
CA ARG A 377 15.16 -1.25 36.55
C ARG A 377 14.39 -0.60 37.71
N LEU A 378 14.17 0.70 37.64
CA LEU A 378 13.34 1.42 38.64
C LEU A 378 11.87 0.98 38.54
N ASP A 379 11.35 0.78 37.33
CA ASP A 379 9.97 0.32 37.11
C ASP A 379 9.77 -1.10 37.70
N LEU A 380 10.70 -2.04 37.46
CA LEU A 380 10.70 -3.38 38.06
C LEU A 380 10.73 -3.38 39.60
N VAL A 381 11.45 -2.43 40.21
CA VAL A 381 11.50 -2.29 41.67
C VAL A 381 10.19 -1.69 42.20
N GLY A 382 9.55 -0.81 41.44
CA GLY A 382 8.25 -0.22 41.78
C GLY A 382 7.08 -1.21 41.71
N GLU A 383 7.12 -2.21 40.81
CA GLU A 383 6.09 -3.25 40.71
C GLU A 383 6.00 -4.14 41.97
N GLY A 384 7.10 -4.28 42.72
CA GLY A 384 7.15 -5.04 43.98
C GLY A 384 6.98 -4.20 45.24
N ALA A 385 6.65 -2.91 45.13
CA ALA A 385 6.51 -2.00 46.26
C ALA A 385 5.04 -1.78 46.65
N ASP A 386 4.74 -1.80 47.95
CA ASP A 386 3.37 -1.65 48.46
C ASP A 386 2.78 -0.24 48.24
N VAL A 387 3.63 0.80 48.16
CA VAL A 387 3.22 2.19 47.92
C VAL A 387 4.14 2.85 46.90
N VAL A 388 3.61 3.10 45.69
CA VAL A 388 4.31 3.84 44.63
C VAL A 388 3.83 5.29 44.63
N ILE A 389 4.70 6.21 45.05
CA ILE A 389 4.44 7.64 44.94
C ILE A 389 4.69 8.06 43.50
N ALA A 390 3.63 8.21 42.71
CA ALA A 390 3.72 8.79 41.39
C ALA A 390 4.18 10.26 41.51
N ALA A 391 5.43 10.54 41.11
CA ALA A 391 5.95 11.91 41.01
C ALA A 391 5.28 12.72 39.88
N HIS A 392 4.30 12.14 39.18
CA HIS A 392 3.65 12.71 38.02
C HIS A 392 2.16 12.84 38.26
N ASP A 393 1.63 13.98 37.81
CA ASP A 393 0.21 14.27 37.79
C ASP A 393 -0.51 13.18 36.96
N PRO A 394 -1.45 12.38 37.53
CA PRO A 394 -2.07 11.24 36.84
C PRO A 394 -2.88 11.65 35.60
N SER A 395 -3.21 12.93 35.46
CA SER A 395 -3.80 13.52 34.24
C SER A 395 -2.83 13.56 33.05
N ARG A 396 -1.53 13.45 33.29
CA ARG A 396 -0.47 13.34 32.28
C ARG A 396 -0.14 11.87 32.10
N GLY A 397 -0.80 11.21 31.13
CA GLY A 397 -0.51 9.82 30.78
C GLY A 397 0.99 9.55 30.70
N GLY A 398 1.45 8.36 31.13
CA GLY A 398 2.82 8.02 31.55
C GLY A 398 4.03 8.32 30.64
N SER A 399 3.84 9.01 29.52
CA SER A 399 4.89 9.64 28.73
C SER A 399 5.17 11.06 29.24
N ASN A 400 6.34 11.28 29.85
CA ASN A 400 6.83 12.59 30.32
C ASN A 400 7.16 13.59 29.17
N SER A 401 6.65 13.37 27.96
CA SER A 401 6.83 14.25 26.82
C SER A 401 5.83 15.41 26.90
N ARG A 402 6.20 16.50 27.57
CA ARG A 402 5.60 17.82 27.28
C ARG A 402 5.68 18.02 25.77
N LYS A 403 4.55 18.32 25.12
CA LYS A 403 4.57 18.65 23.68
C LYS A 403 5.49 19.84 23.52
N LYS A 404 6.66 19.61 22.93
CA LYS A 404 7.68 20.65 22.79
C LYS A 404 7.13 21.73 21.86
N GLU A 405 7.00 22.94 22.39
CA GLU A 405 6.63 24.10 21.59
C GLU A 405 7.68 24.35 20.52
N ARG A 406 7.22 24.69 19.31
CA ARG A 406 8.12 25.16 18.25
C ARG A 406 8.66 26.55 18.63
N PRO A 407 9.85 26.94 18.14
CA PRO A 407 10.43 28.25 18.47
C PRO A 407 9.49 29.43 18.19
N TRP A 408 8.76 29.42 17.07
CA TRP A 408 7.78 30.46 16.73
C TRP A 408 6.55 30.48 17.65
N GLN A 409 6.15 29.32 18.20
CA GLN A 409 5.04 29.25 19.16
C GLN A 409 5.44 29.87 20.49
N ALA A 410 6.69 29.65 20.92
CA ALA A 410 7.24 30.34 22.07
C ALA A 410 7.29 31.86 21.82
N ASP A 411 7.70 32.32 20.64
CA ASP A 411 7.71 33.76 20.32
C ASP A 411 6.31 34.38 20.33
N LEU A 412 5.31 33.69 19.79
CA LEU A 412 3.91 34.08 19.86
C LEU A 412 3.40 34.19 21.31
N ARG A 413 3.89 33.32 22.20
CA ARG A 413 3.54 33.34 23.63
C ARG A 413 4.18 34.53 24.36
N HIS A 414 5.42 34.86 24.04
CA HIS A 414 6.14 36.00 24.62
C HIS A 414 5.86 37.33 23.88
N ALA A 415 4.77 37.41 23.11
CA ALA A 415 4.35 38.59 22.35
C ALA A 415 5.40 39.14 21.34
N ARG A 416 6.32 38.29 20.86
CA ARG A 416 7.29 38.64 19.81
C ARG A 416 6.73 38.27 18.44
N TYR A 417 5.73 39.02 17.99
CA TYR A 417 4.96 38.70 16.78
C TYR A 417 5.79 38.79 15.50
N ALA A 418 6.68 39.79 15.39
CA ALA A 418 7.51 39.97 14.20
C ALA A 418 8.43 38.75 13.95
N ALA A 419 9.18 38.35 14.98
CA ALA A 419 10.06 37.20 14.95
C ALA A 419 9.32 35.87 14.76
N ALA A 420 8.10 35.74 15.31
CA ALA A 420 7.26 34.58 15.09
C ALA A 420 6.88 34.44 13.61
N LEU A 421 6.52 35.55 12.94
CA LEU A 421 6.14 35.55 11.54
C LEU A 421 7.32 35.21 10.62
N ASP A 422 8.50 35.77 10.88
CA ASP A 422 9.72 35.50 10.09
C ASP A 422 10.08 34.02 10.09
N ARG A 423 10.06 33.40 11.27
CA ARG A 423 10.38 31.97 11.45
C ARG A 423 9.41 31.03 10.76
N VAL A 424 8.17 31.48 10.51
CA VAL A 424 7.13 30.65 9.91
C VAL A 424 7.00 30.87 8.40
N VAL A 425 7.33 32.08 7.92
CA VAL A 425 7.29 32.45 6.51
C VAL A 425 8.57 32.02 5.77
N ASP A 426 9.67 31.82 6.48
CA ASP A 426 10.92 31.31 5.91
C ASP A 426 10.73 29.94 5.24
N ARG A 427 10.83 29.93 3.90
CA ARG A 427 10.70 28.74 3.07
C ARG A 427 11.95 27.85 3.08
N THR A 428 13.09 28.39 3.52
CA THR A 428 14.35 27.64 3.56
C THR A 428 14.44 26.74 4.78
N ALA A 429 13.64 27.02 5.81
CA ALA A 429 13.56 26.21 7.01
C ALA A 429 12.96 24.82 6.72
N PRO A 430 13.56 23.73 7.25
CA PRO A 430 13.05 22.37 7.07
C PRO A 430 11.68 22.13 7.72
N ASP A 431 11.30 22.99 8.66
CA ASP A 431 10.02 22.94 9.39
C ASP A 431 8.90 23.77 8.73
N TYR A 432 9.17 24.37 7.56
CA TYR A 432 8.21 25.19 6.83
C TYR A 432 6.97 24.38 6.47
N ALA A 433 5.80 24.89 6.89
CA ALA A 433 4.52 24.34 6.52
C ALA A 433 3.52 25.48 6.30
N PRO A 434 2.87 25.60 5.12
CA PRO A 434 1.87 26.63 4.83
C PRO A 434 0.74 26.70 5.87
N LEU A 435 0.35 25.55 6.42
CA LEU A 435 -0.67 25.45 7.47
C LEU A 435 -0.22 26.11 8.78
N SER A 436 1.07 26.04 9.12
CA SER A 436 1.61 26.71 10.30
C SER A 436 1.56 28.23 10.15
N ALA A 437 1.86 28.75 8.95
CA ALA A 437 1.75 30.17 8.62
C ALA A 437 0.31 30.67 8.74
N LEU A 438 -0.65 29.95 8.17
CA LEU A 438 -2.06 30.27 8.32
C LEU A 438 -2.50 30.23 9.79
N SER A 439 -2.09 29.20 10.54
CA SER A 439 -2.47 29.07 11.96
C SER A 439 -1.91 30.24 12.79
N LEU A 440 -0.68 30.68 12.51
CA LEU A 440 -0.09 31.85 13.15
C LEU A 440 -0.84 33.14 12.79
N LEU A 441 -1.07 33.40 11.50
CA LEU A 441 -1.77 34.61 11.04
C LEU A 441 -3.20 34.68 11.58
N LEU A 442 -3.91 33.55 11.64
CA LEU A 442 -5.23 33.48 12.26
C LEU A 442 -5.16 33.77 13.77
N ALA A 443 -4.14 33.26 14.47
CA ALA A 443 -3.94 33.57 15.89
C ALA A 443 -3.62 35.05 16.11
N LEU A 444 -2.85 35.68 15.23
CA LEU A 444 -2.58 37.13 15.27
C LEU A 444 -3.86 37.93 15.00
N ARG A 445 -4.69 37.49 14.05
CA ARG A 445 -6.00 38.09 13.76
C ARG A 445 -6.94 38.03 14.97
N HIS A 446 -7.04 36.87 15.62
CA HIS A 446 -7.85 36.72 16.84
C HIS A 446 -7.36 37.57 18.02
N ARG A 447 -6.06 37.91 18.05
CA ARG A 447 -5.47 38.79 19.07
C ARG A 447 -5.49 40.27 18.68
N GLY A 448 -5.89 40.61 17.45
CA GLY A 448 -5.83 41.97 16.93
C GLY A 448 -4.41 42.49 16.68
N SER A 449 -3.40 41.61 16.65
CA SER A 449 -1.98 41.98 16.60
C SER A 449 -1.34 41.71 15.24
N VAL A 450 -2.13 41.69 14.16
CA VAL A 450 -1.63 41.51 12.78
C VAL A 450 -0.79 42.71 12.36
N ARG A 451 -1.27 43.92 12.67
CA ARG A 451 -0.57 45.17 12.39
C ARG A 451 0.75 45.24 13.15
N ASP A 452 0.76 44.99 14.46
CA ASP A 452 1.98 44.95 15.30
C ASP A 452 3.02 43.94 14.78
N ALA A 453 2.57 42.84 14.17
CA ALA A 453 3.46 41.85 13.59
C ALA A 453 4.12 42.34 12.29
N LEU A 454 3.50 43.28 11.59
CA LEU A 454 3.90 43.79 10.27
C LEU A 454 4.55 45.18 10.33
N GLU A 455 4.37 45.94 11.40
CA GLU A 455 5.00 47.25 11.59
C GLU A 455 6.53 47.16 11.75
N ARG A 456 7.22 48.23 11.33
CA ARG A 456 8.67 48.44 11.52
C ARG A 456 9.55 47.30 10.99
N ARG A 457 9.16 46.70 9.85
CA ARG A 457 9.97 45.71 9.13
C ARG A 457 10.81 46.34 8.03
N ASP A 458 12.00 45.76 7.85
CA ASP A 458 12.89 46.05 6.74
C ASP A 458 12.38 45.40 5.44
N GLU A 459 12.82 45.92 4.30
CA GLU A 459 12.48 45.41 2.97
C GLU A 459 12.70 43.89 2.84
N GLN A 460 13.85 43.40 3.32
CA GLN A 460 14.21 41.97 3.28
C GLN A 460 13.25 41.08 4.08
N ALA A 461 12.62 41.61 5.13
CA ALA A 461 11.65 40.88 5.95
C ALA A 461 10.23 40.95 5.38
N VAL A 462 9.90 42.01 4.62
CA VAL A 462 8.59 42.18 3.97
C VAL A 462 8.46 41.30 2.73
N LEU A 463 9.52 41.17 1.93
CA LEU A 463 9.50 40.43 0.67
C LEU A 463 9.07 38.95 0.81
N PRO A 464 9.55 38.15 1.79
CA PRO A 464 9.07 36.79 2.01
C PRO A 464 7.57 36.72 2.34
N ILE A 465 7.06 37.68 3.11
CA ILE A 465 5.63 37.76 3.48
C ILE A 465 4.81 38.09 2.24
N LEU A 466 5.23 39.07 1.44
CA LEU A 466 4.57 39.43 0.18
C LEU A 466 4.57 38.25 -0.80
N LYS A 467 5.70 37.54 -0.93
CA LYS A 467 5.81 36.30 -1.74
C LYS A 467 4.92 35.18 -1.19
N TRP A 468 4.74 35.10 0.12
CA TRP A 468 3.84 34.15 0.77
C TRP A 468 2.37 34.48 0.48
N VAL A 469 1.96 35.73 0.66
CA VAL A 469 0.59 36.20 0.34
C VAL A 469 0.30 35.93 -1.14
N CYS A 470 1.19 36.36 -2.05
CA CYS A 470 1.03 36.10 -3.48
C CYS A 470 0.84 34.60 -3.78
N ALA A 471 1.57 33.72 -3.10
CA ALA A 471 1.48 32.27 -3.32
C ALA A 471 0.16 31.65 -2.85
N HIS A 472 -0.43 32.15 -1.76
CA HIS A 472 -1.58 31.52 -1.11
C HIS A 472 -2.91 32.23 -1.38
N VAL A 473 -2.91 33.42 -2.00
CA VAL A 473 -4.14 34.08 -2.49
C VAL A 473 -4.92 33.20 -3.48
N CYS A 474 -4.25 32.28 -4.19
CA CYS A 474 -4.90 31.35 -5.11
C CYS A 474 -5.75 30.27 -4.42
N ASP A 475 -5.51 29.99 -3.13
CA ASP A 475 -6.25 28.97 -2.40
C ASP A 475 -7.44 29.60 -1.66
N PRO A 476 -8.71 29.26 -2.00
CA PRO A 476 -9.91 29.89 -1.43
C PRO A 476 -9.98 29.85 0.11
N ARG A 477 -9.32 28.86 0.73
CA ARG A 477 -9.29 28.67 2.20
C ARG A 477 -8.43 29.71 2.92
N TYR A 478 -7.48 30.33 2.22
CA TYR A 478 -6.50 31.26 2.77
C TYR A 478 -6.85 32.72 2.43
N VAL A 479 -7.78 32.93 1.47
CA VAL A 479 -8.09 34.24 0.89
C VAL A 479 -8.39 35.31 1.94
N SER A 480 -9.26 35.03 2.92
CA SER A 480 -9.66 36.04 3.91
C SER A 480 -8.47 36.61 4.71
N VAL A 481 -7.58 35.73 5.15
CA VAL A 481 -6.37 36.11 5.89
C VAL A 481 -5.33 36.76 4.97
N CYS A 482 -5.17 36.24 3.74
CA CYS A 482 -4.22 36.79 2.78
C CYS A 482 -4.61 38.20 2.32
N VAL A 483 -5.91 38.47 2.14
CA VAL A 483 -6.42 39.80 1.78
C VAL A 483 -6.19 40.78 2.92
N GLU A 484 -6.48 40.41 4.17
CA GLU A 484 -6.23 41.27 5.34
C GLU A 484 -4.75 41.63 5.47
N VAL A 485 -3.85 40.63 5.39
CA VAL A 485 -2.39 40.86 5.41
C VAL A 485 -1.95 41.68 4.19
N GLY A 486 -2.48 41.40 3.01
CA GLY A 486 -2.18 42.16 1.78
C GLY A 486 -2.58 43.63 1.87
N MET A 487 -3.75 43.92 2.44
CA MET A 487 -4.22 45.29 2.68
C MET A 487 -3.33 46.02 3.69
N HIS A 488 -2.94 45.37 4.79
CA HIS A 488 -1.99 45.95 5.74
C HIS A 488 -0.60 46.20 5.13
N LEU A 489 -0.12 45.30 4.27
CA LEU A 489 1.14 45.49 3.56
C LEU A 489 1.08 46.67 2.59
N LEU A 490 -0.03 46.85 1.87
CA LEU A 490 -0.23 48.00 0.99
C LEU A 490 -0.30 49.30 1.80
N ASP A 491 -1.07 49.32 2.89
CA ASP A 491 -1.24 50.50 3.75
C ASP A 491 0.09 51.00 4.33
N MET A 492 0.96 50.10 4.78
CA MET A 492 2.24 50.47 5.42
C MET A 492 3.42 50.67 4.45
N TYR A 493 3.46 49.93 3.34
CA TYR A 493 4.65 49.83 2.50
C TYR A 493 4.45 50.33 1.06
N ALA A 494 3.26 50.79 0.67
CA ALA A 494 3.05 51.33 -0.68
C ALA A 494 3.90 52.58 -0.95
N GLU A 495 4.14 53.44 0.04
CA GLU A 495 4.95 54.66 -0.12
C GLU A 495 6.40 54.36 -0.53
N TYR A 496 6.93 53.20 -0.11
CA TYR A 496 8.30 52.78 -0.41
C TYR A 496 8.40 51.97 -1.72
N ALA A 497 7.30 51.76 -2.43
CA ALA A 497 7.29 50.96 -3.66
C ALA A 497 8.11 51.62 -4.78
N ASP A 498 8.18 52.95 -4.85
CA ASP A 498 8.96 53.64 -5.88
C ASP A 498 10.47 53.60 -5.59
N ALA A 499 10.86 53.41 -4.33
CA ALA A 499 12.26 53.35 -3.91
C ALA A 499 12.88 51.95 -4.11
N SER A 500 12.06 50.88 -4.08
CA SER A 500 12.51 49.49 -4.27
C SER A 500 11.84 48.81 -5.46
N ALA A 501 12.66 48.42 -6.43
CA ALA A 501 12.19 47.66 -7.60
C ALA A 501 11.64 46.27 -7.22
N GLU A 502 12.18 45.63 -6.18
CA GLU A 502 11.73 44.29 -5.76
C GLU A 502 10.36 44.36 -5.08
N LEU A 503 10.13 45.38 -4.26
CA LEU A 503 8.85 45.62 -3.61
C LEU A 503 7.77 45.99 -4.65
N ALA A 504 8.11 46.85 -5.62
CA ALA A 504 7.23 47.20 -6.72
C ALA A 504 6.83 45.98 -7.56
N ASP A 505 7.77 45.09 -7.89
CA ASP A 505 7.48 43.86 -8.63
C ASP A 505 6.61 42.88 -7.81
N GLY A 506 6.85 42.81 -6.51
CA GLY A 506 6.01 42.07 -5.57
C GLY A 506 4.55 42.54 -5.58
N PHE A 507 4.31 43.86 -5.51
CA PHE A 507 2.96 44.43 -5.56
C PHE A 507 2.31 44.29 -6.95
N LYS A 508 3.07 44.46 -8.03
CA LYS A 508 2.58 44.17 -9.40
C LYS A 508 2.16 42.71 -9.55
N THR A 509 2.95 41.79 -8.99
CA THR A 509 2.62 40.36 -8.98
C THR A 509 1.38 40.07 -8.15
N LEU A 510 1.22 40.70 -6.98
CA LEU A 510 0.02 40.59 -6.16
C LEU A 510 -1.21 41.07 -6.95
N HIS A 511 -1.15 42.25 -7.56
CA HIS A 511 -2.24 42.81 -8.36
C HIS A 511 -2.65 41.88 -9.51
N ARG A 512 -1.67 41.37 -10.28
CA ARG A 512 -1.94 40.41 -11.37
C ARG A 512 -2.62 39.13 -10.87
N ARG A 513 -2.18 38.58 -9.74
CA ARG A 513 -2.80 37.37 -9.16
C ARG A 513 -4.21 37.64 -8.66
N VAL A 514 -4.43 38.75 -7.95
CA VAL A 514 -5.76 39.15 -7.48
C VAL A 514 -6.72 39.29 -8.66
N ARG A 515 -6.30 39.94 -9.75
CA ARG A 515 -7.12 40.05 -10.96
C ARG A 515 -7.50 38.68 -11.53
N ALA A 516 -6.54 37.76 -11.65
CA ALA A 516 -6.81 36.41 -12.10
C ALA A 516 -7.76 35.62 -11.17
N GLU A 517 -7.67 35.83 -9.85
CA GLU A 517 -8.60 35.20 -8.90
C GLU A 517 -10.01 35.79 -8.98
N VAL A 518 -10.15 37.10 -9.24
CA VAL A 518 -11.46 37.72 -9.49
C VAL A 518 -12.12 37.09 -10.73
N ASP A 519 -11.36 36.94 -11.82
CA ASP A 519 -11.85 36.28 -13.03
C ASP A 519 -12.30 34.83 -12.75
N ARG A 520 -11.50 34.07 -11.97
CA ARG A 520 -11.88 32.70 -11.56
C ARG A 520 -13.11 32.67 -10.66
N ALA A 521 -13.24 33.62 -9.73
CA ALA A 521 -14.40 33.71 -8.85
C ALA A 521 -15.68 34.03 -9.63
N GLN A 522 -15.58 34.90 -10.65
CA GLN A 522 -16.69 35.22 -11.53
C GLN A 522 -17.12 33.99 -12.36
N VAL A 523 -16.17 33.26 -12.95
CA VAL A 523 -16.45 32.01 -13.67
C VAL A 523 -17.07 30.97 -12.74
N ALA A 524 -16.54 30.81 -11.52
CA ALA A 524 -17.10 29.89 -10.52
C ALA A 524 -18.56 30.24 -10.18
N SER A 525 -18.87 31.52 -9.98
CA SER A 525 -20.23 31.99 -9.73
C SER A 525 -21.17 31.72 -10.91
N GLN A 526 -20.71 31.95 -12.15
CA GLN A 526 -21.48 31.64 -13.36
C GLN A 526 -21.76 30.13 -13.46
N THR A 527 -20.75 29.28 -13.25
CA THR A 527 -20.93 27.82 -13.28
C THR A 527 -21.84 27.31 -12.15
N GLY A 528 -21.79 27.95 -10.98
CA GLY A 528 -22.70 27.68 -9.87
C GLY A 528 -24.15 27.97 -10.26
N GLY A 529 -24.42 29.14 -10.85
CA GLY A 529 -25.75 29.49 -11.35
C GLY A 529 -26.27 28.54 -12.43
N MET A 530 -25.40 28.05 -13.32
CA MET A 530 -25.76 27.02 -14.30
C MET A 530 -26.14 25.69 -13.63
N LEU A 531 -25.38 25.27 -12.62
CA LEU A 531 -25.65 24.04 -11.87
C LEU A 531 -26.97 24.14 -11.08
N ASP A 532 -27.20 25.27 -10.41
CA ASP A 532 -28.44 25.52 -9.66
C ASP A 532 -29.66 25.50 -10.59
N SER A 533 -29.54 26.05 -11.81
CA SER A 533 -30.59 25.97 -12.83
C SER A 533 -30.90 24.54 -13.25
N LEU A 534 -29.89 23.66 -13.34
CA LEU A 534 -30.11 22.24 -13.66
C LEU A 534 -30.81 21.53 -12.50
N ILE A 535 -30.44 21.84 -11.26
CA ILE A 535 -31.07 21.24 -10.07
C ILE A 535 -32.53 21.66 -9.97
N LEU A 536 -32.83 22.96 -10.17
CA LEU A 536 -34.20 23.48 -10.14
C LEU A 536 -35.06 23.00 -11.31
N GLY A 537 -34.47 22.75 -12.49
CA GLY A 537 -35.18 22.21 -13.65
C GLY A 537 -35.41 20.70 -13.63
N CYS A 538 -34.84 19.97 -12.66
CA CYS A 538 -35.05 18.52 -12.48
C CYS A 538 -36.12 18.18 -11.42
N VAL A 539 -36.66 19.18 -10.72
CA VAL A 539 -37.83 19.04 -9.82
C VAL A 539 -39.07 19.48 -10.57
#